data_AF-A0AA95KVU8-F1
#
_entry.id   AF-A0AA95KVU8-F1
#
_cell.length_a   1.000
_cell.length_b   1.000
_cell.length_c   1.000
_cell.angle_alpha   90.00
_cell.angle_beta   90.00
_cell.angle_gamma   90.00
#
_symmetry.space_group_name_H-M   'P 1'
#
loop_
_entity.id
_entity.type
_entity.pdbx_description
1 polymer ?
#
loop_
_entity_poly.entity_id
_entity_poly.type
_entity_poly.pdbx_seq_one_letter_code
_entity_poly.pdbx_strand_id
1 'polypeptide(L)'
;MKKDLYVVLGIIISGIAIAFIINTMLTYGNVIKTSLSNDSWLNFWGSYSSGIFAVVVGYLAIIYSNRNSEKAILQQEKLLIRQQNIKKLDDYNNCLKNNLALLNIVDVMGITVGLDHQNISLSKSEICQIKGRIYATDLQYRYVFEVDVQRQKTNLEKTYEECWIKARIGLSDLLDQELSFIERVNQNRYDIQIKENNMHRKNILLELSKQAVDIEKRKLFLQEIKDVNMELERLDKKIISYYDDVDKMTTSIKDFSLELNSTIKALFDISLLLIKEKEAQFKLEK
;
A
#
# COMPACT_ATOMS: atom_id res chain seq x y z
N MET A 1 -12.85 -28.84 -38.71
CA MET A 1 -12.96 -28.99 -40.18
C MET A 1 -13.45 -30.38 -40.59
N LYS A 2 -12.70 -31.47 -40.36
CA LYS A 2 -13.16 -32.83 -40.78
C LYS A 2 -14.48 -33.24 -40.11
N LYS A 3 -14.63 -33.02 -38.79
CA LYS A 3 -15.86 -33.33 -38.04
C LYS A 3 -17.08 -32.51 -38.50
N ASP A 4 -16.92 -31.20 -38.67
CA ASP A 4 -17.99 -30.30 -39.11
C ASP A 4 -18.48 -30.64 -40.53
N LEU A 5 -17.55 -31.05 -41.41
CA LEU A 5 -17.86 -31.52 -42.76
C LEU A 5 -18.73 -32.78 -42.74
N TYR A 6 -18.44 -33.74 -41.85
CA TYR A 6 -19.27 -34.95 -41.70
C TYR A 6 -20.67 -34.63 -41.18
N VAL A 7 -20.82 -33.63 -40.31
CA VAL A 7 -22.15 -33.21 -39.81
C VAL A 7 -22.95 -32.52 -40.91
N VAL A 8 -22.34 -31.61 -41.69
CA VAL A 8 -23.00 -30.97 -42.84
C VAL A 8 -23.41 -32.00 -43.89
N LEU A 9 -22.52 -32.94 -44.23
CA LEU A 9 -22.84 -34.03 -45.15
C LEU A 9 -23.96 -34.93 -44.59
N GLY A 10 -23.95 -35.21 -43.29
CA GLY A 10 -25.00 -35.98 -42.62
C GLY A 10 -26.37 -35.32 -42.72
N ILE A 11 -26.46 -33.99 -42.53
CA ILE A 11 -27.70 -33.22 -42.68
C ILE A 11 -28.21 -33.31 -44.12
N ILE A 12 -27.33 -33.14 -45.11
CA ILE A 12 -27.68 -33.20 -46.54
C ILE A 12 -28.16 -34.59 -46.94
N ILE A 13 -27.43 -35.64 -46.56
CA ILE A 13 -27.78 -37.04 -46.89
C ILE A 13 -29.10 -37.43 -46.22
N SER A 14 -29.30 -37.05 -44.96
CA SER A 14 -30.56 -37.28 -44.24
C SER A 14 -31.74 -36.57 -44.91
N GLY A 15 -31.55 -35.31 -45.31
CA GLY A 15 -32.55 -34.55 -46.07
C GLY A 15 -32.93 -35.20 -47.41
N ILE A 16 -31.95 -35.71 -48.15
CA ILE A 16 -32.18 -36.44 -49.40
C ILE A 16 -32.92 -37.77 -49.14
N ALA A 17 -32.55 -38.48 -48.08
CA ALA A 17 -33.21 -39.74 -47.71
C ALA A 17 -34.68 -39.54 -47.34
N ILE A 18 -35.01 -38.50 -46.56
CA ILE A 18 -36.39 -38.15 -46.22
C ILE A 18 -37.17 -37.74 -47.49
N ALA A 19 -36.56 -36.94 -48.37
CA ALA A 19 -37.17 -36.57 -49.65
C ALA A 19 -37.48 -37.82 -50.50
N PHE A 20 -36.56 -38.77 -50.56
CA PHE A 20 -36.72 -40.03 -51.27
C PHE A 20 -37.84 -40.91 -50.68
N ILE A 21 -37.94 -41.00 -49.36
CA ILE A 21 -39.01 -41.76 -48.67
C ILE A 21 -40.38 -41.14 -48.97
N ILE A 22 -40.51 -39.81 -48.87
CA ILE A 22 -41.75 -39.10 -49.20
C ILE A 22 -42.14 -39.36 -50.66
N ASN A 23 -41.19 -39.21 -51.59
CA ASN A 23 -41.43 -39.45 -53.01
C ASN A 23 -41.85 -40.91 -53.32
N THR A 24 -41.24 -41.88 -52.63
CA THR A 24 -41.57 -43.31 -52.79
C THR A 24 -42.95 -43.63 -52.23
N MET A 25 -43.31 -43.06 -51.07
CA MET A 25 -44.64 -43.23 -50.46
C MET A 25 -45.76 -42.62 -51.32
N LEU A 26 -45.48 -41.54 -52.04
CA LEU A 26 -46.40 -40.92 -53.01
C LEU A 26 -46.53 -41.74 -54.30
N THR A 27 -45.42 -42.25 -54.84
CA THR A 27 -45.38 -42.91 -56.16
C THR A 27 -45.86 -44.36 -56.12
N TYR A 28 -45.47 -45.11 -55.09
CA TYR A 28 -45.69 -46.56 -55.03
C TYR A 28 -46.60 -47.01 -53.89
N GLY A 29 -46.79 -46.19 -52.85
CA GLY A 29 -47.50 -46.59 -51.63
C GLY A 29 -49.01 -46.33 -51.63
N ASN A 30 -49.51 -45.36 -52.40
CA ASN A 30 -50.90 -44.87 -52.32
C ASN A 30 -51.36 -44.51 -50.87
N VAL A 31 -50.39 -44.29 -49.96
CA VAL A 31 -50.61 -44.06 -48.52
C VAL A 31 -51.06 -42.62 -48.25
N ILE A 32 -50.68 -41.68 -49.14
CA ILE A 32 -51.10 -40.28 -49.10
C ILE A 32 -51.78 -39.97 -50.44
N LYS A 33 -53.11 -39.82 -50.46
CA LYS A 33 -53.83 -39.33 -51.64
C LYS A 33 -53.67 -37.82 -51.72
N THR A 34 -52.99 -37.31 -52.75
CA THR A 34 -52.84 -35.86 -52.95
C THR A 34 -53.45 -35.44 -54.28
N SER A 35 -54.30 -34.42 -54.26
CA SER A 35 -54.83 -33.73 -55.44
C SER A 35 -54.09 -32.39 -55.66
N LEU A 36 -52.80 -32.35 -55.30
CA LEU A 36 -52.00 -31.14 -55.32
C LEU A 36 -51.55 -30.86 -56.75
N SER A 37 -51.64 -29.60 -57.17
CA SER A 37 -51.11 -29.14 -58.45
C SER A 37 -49.58 -29.27 -58.51
N ASN A 38 -49.03 -29.35 -59.71
CA ASN A 38 -47.57 -29.36 -59.92
C ASN A 38 -46.90 -28.14 -59.26
N ASP A 39 -47.56 -26.98 -59.29
CA ASP A 39 -47.06 -25.75 -58.66
C ASP A 39 -47.02 -25.87 -57.13
N SER A 40 -48.02 -26.52 -56.52
CA SER A 40 -48.05 -26.77 -55.08
C SER A 40 -46.95 -27.73 -54.63
N TRP A 41 -46.64 -28.75 -55.44
CA TRP A 41 -45.53 -29.67 -55.19
C TRP A 41 -44.17 -29.01 -55.35
N LEU A 42 -44.02 -28.17 -56.37
CA LEU A 42 -42.80 -27.41 -56.60
C LEU A 42 -42.54 -26.42 -55.45
N ASN A 43 -43.59 -25.76 -54.96
CA ASN A 43 -43.51 -24.88 -53.78
C ASN A 43 -43.17 -25.65 -52.50
N PHE A 44 -43.69 -26.87 -52.33
CA PHE A 44 -43.34 -27.74 -51.19
C PHE A 44 -41.85 -28.11 -51.21
N TRP A 45 -41.31 -28.60 -52.33
CA TRP A 45 -39.90 -28.97 -52.44
C TRP A 45 -38.96 -27.76 -52.38
N GLY A 46 -39.36 -26.62 -52.93
CA GLY A 46 -38.68 -25.34 -52.74
C GLY A 46 -38.58 -24.96 -51.26
N SER A 47 -39.69 -25.06 -50.53
CA SER A 47 -39.72 -24.78 -49.08
C SER A 47 -38.88 -25.78 -48.29
N TYR A 48 -38.98 -27.08 -48.61
CA TYR A 48 -38.22 -28.15 -47.95
C TYR A 48 -36.70 -28.01 -48.15
N SER A 49 -36.26 -27.76 -49.38
CA SER A 49 -34.85 -27.53 -49.69
C SER A 49 -34.31 -26.27 -49.01
N SER A 50 -35.12 -25.20 -48.95
CA SER A 50 -34.77 -23.98 -48.22
C SER A 50 -34.63 -24.22 -46.71
N GLY A 51 -35.46 -25.10 -46.14
CA GLY A 51 -35.39 -25.51 -44.73
C GLY A 51 -34.11 -26.28 -44.40
N ILE A 52 -33.72 -27.24 -45.24
CA ILE A 52 -32.44 -27.96 -45.08
C ILE A 52 -31.27 -26.98 -45.19
N PHE A 53 -31.30 -26.08 -46.16
CA PHE A 53 -30.28 -25.06 -46.32
C PHE A 53 -30.17 -24.15 -45.09
N ALA A 54 -31.30 -23.72 -44.52
CA ALA A 54 -31.34 -22.91 -43.31
C ALA A 54 -30.70 -23.62 -42.10
N VAL A 55 -30.93 -24.94 -41.94
CA VAL A 55 -30.29 -25.74 -40.88
C VAL A 55 -28.77 -25.82 -41.07
N VAL A 56 -28.31 -26.05 -42.30
CA VAL A 56 -26.86 -26.08 -42.62
C VAL A 56 -26.21 -24.72 -42.35
N VAL A 57 -26.81 -23.63 -42.81
CA VAL A 57 -26.31 -22.27 -42.59
C VAL A 57 -26.34 -21.91 -41.11
N GLY A 58 -27.40 -22.25 -40.38
CA GLY A 58 -27.50 -22.03 -38.94
C GLY A 58 -26.42 -22.77 -38.16
N TYR A 59 -26.17 -24.04 -38.49
CA TYR A 59 -25.09 -24.83 -37.88
C TYR A 59 -23.70 -24.22 -38.15
N LEU A 60 -23.43 -23.82 -39.39
CA LEU A 60 -22.17 -23.16 -39.75
C LEU A 60 -22.01 -21.81 -39.04
N ALA A 61 -23.08 -21.02 -38.93
CA ALA A 61 -23.08 -19.74 -38.21
C ALA A 61 -22.73 -19.93 -36.72
N ILE A 62 -23.32 -20.94 -36.06
CA ILE A 62 -23.02 -21.26 -34.66
C ILE A 62 -21.55 -21.66 -34.48
N ILE A 63 -21.01 -22.53 -35.35
CA ILE A 63 -19.60 -22.95 -35.25
C ILE A 63 -18.67 -21.78 -35.51
N TYR A 64 -18.94 -20.99 -36.54
CA TYR A 64 -18.10 -19.85 -36.89
C TYR A 64 -18.11 -18.82 -35.75
N SER A 65 -19.29 -18.52 -35.20
CA SER A 65 -19.45 -17.68 -34.02
C SER A 65 -18.66 -18.22 -32.82
N ASN A 66 -18.81 -19.50 -32.50
CA ASN A 66 -18.09 -20.11 -31.36
C ASN A 66 -16.57 -20.05 -31.51
N ARG A 67 -16.04 -20.34 -32.72
CA ARG A 67 -14.60 -20.20 -33.00
C ARG A 67 -14.11 -18.76 -32.90
N ASN A 68 -14.93 -17.79 -33.34
CA ASN A 68 -14.59 -16.39 -33.24
C ASN A 68 -14.59 -15.92 -31.78
N SER A 69 -15.59 -16.35 -30.99
CA SER A 69 -15.66 -16.09 -29.55
C SER A 69 -14.49 -16.71 -28.80
N GLU A 70 -14.08 -17.94 -29.12
CA GLU A 70 -12.92 -18.59 -28.51
C GLU A 70 -11.62 -17.81 -28.77
N LYS A 71 -11.41 -17.34 -30.01
CA LYS A 71 -10.28 -16.46 -30.34
C LYS A 71 -10.33 -15.14 -29.56
N ALA A 72 -11.52 -14.55 -29.41
CA ALA A 72 -11.69 -13.31 -28.66
C ALA A 72 -11.39 -13.50 -27.17
N ILE A 73 -11.84 -14.61 -26.57
CA ILE A 73 -11.56 -14.96 -25.17
C ILE A 73 -10.06 -15.15 -24.95
N LEU A 74 -9.38 -15.91 -25.81
CA LEU A 74 -7.93 -16.10 -25.73
C LEU A 74 -7.17 -14.78 -25.86
N GLN A 75 -7.65 -13.86 -26.69
CA GLN A 75 -7.05 -12.53 -26.82
C GLN A 75 -7.28 -11.68 -25.56
N GLN A 76 -8.48 -11.72 -24.98
CA GLN A 76 -8.79 -11.04 -23.71
C GLN A 76 -7.97 -11.59 -22.56
N GLU A 77 -7.79 -12.90 -22.45
CA GLU A 77 -6.96 -13.53 -21.42
C GLU A 77 -5.50 -13.06 -21.50
N LYS A 78 -4.92 -13.03 -22.71
CA LYS A 78 -3.58 -12.48 -22.93
C LYS A 78 -3.46 -11.01 -22.52
N LEU A 79 -4.47 -10.20 -22.84
CA LEU A 79 -4.52 -8.79 -22.42
C LEU A 79 -4.61 -8.66 -20.90
N LEU A 80 -5.42 -9.51 -20.25
CA LEU A 80 -5.62 -9.49 -18.81
C LEU A 80 -4.34 -9.89 -18.05
N ILE A 81 -3.66 -10.95 -18.49
CA ILE A 81 -2.35 -11.35 -17.92
C ILE A 81 -1.35 -10.21 -18.07
N ARG A 82 -1.30 -9.57 -19.25
CA ARG A 82 -0.42 -8.43 -19.48
C ARG A 82 -0.75 -7.26 -18.56
N GLN A 83 -2.03 -6.93 -18.36
CA GLN A 83 -2.46 -5.88 -17.43
C GLN A 83 -2.10 -6.22 -15.98
N GLN A 84 -2.28 -7.48 -15.55
CA GLN A 84 -1.89 -7.94 -14.23
C GLN A 84 -0.38 -7.81 -14.00
N ASN A 85 0.45 -8.19 -14.96
CA ASN A 85 1.90 -8.08 -14.82
C ASN A 85 2.35 -6.60 -14.82
N ILE A 86 1.74 -5.72 -15.61
CA ILE A 86 2.01 -4.26 -15.56
C ILE A 86 1.64 -3.71 -14.19
N LYS A 87 0.48 -4.11 -13.65
CA LYS A 87 0.04 -3.68 -12.32
C LYS A 87 1.01 -4.14 -11.23
N LYS A 88 1.47 -5.39 -11.28
CA LYS A 88 2.47 -5.91 -10.32
C LYS A 88 3.77 -5.09 -10.36
N LEU A 89 4.23 -4.72 -11.55
CA LEU A 89 5.42 -3.87 -11.70
C LEU A 89 5.19 -2.45 -11.16
N ASP A 90 4.00 -1.88 -11.40
CA ASP A 90 3.62 -0.57 -10.86
C ASP A 90 3.53 -0.59 -9.33
N ASP A 91 2.88 -1.61 -8.75
CA ASP A 91 2.80 -1.81 -7.30
C ASP A 91 4.20 -1.96 -6.67
N TYR A 92 5.12 -2.67 -7.34
CA TYR A 92 6.51 -2.82 -6.94
C TYR A 92 7.26 -1.47 -6.93
N ASN A 93 7.15 -0.71 -8.01
CA ASN A 93 7.80 0.60 -8.13
C ASN A 93 7.22 1.61 -7.13
N ASN A 94 5.90 1.60 -6.94
CA ASN A 94 5.22 2.44 -5.96
C ASN A 94 5.65 2.08 -4.53
N CYS A 95 5.84 0.80 -4.22
CA CYS A 95 6.36 0.38 -2.92
C CYS A 95 7.77 0.94 -2.66
N LEU A 96 8.69 0.82 -3.63
CA LEU A 96 10.04 1.40 -3.51
C LEU A 96 10.00 2.92 -3.31
N LYS A 97 9.13 3.61 -4.06
CA LYS A 97 8.94 5.05 -3.92
C LYS A 97 8.39 5.43 -2.54
N ASN A 98 7.43 4.69 -2.02
CA ASN A 98 6.85 4.91 -0.70
C ASN A 98 7.90 4.70 0.42
N ASN A 99 8.72 3.66 0.29
CA ASN A 99 9.83 3.39 1.21
C ASN A 99 10.79 4.59 1.27
N LEU A 100 11.17 5.15 0.12
CA LEU A 100 12.05 6.32 0.04
C LEU A 100 11.37 7.59 0.57
N ALA A 101 10.08 7.78 0.30
CA ALA A 101 9.32 8.92 0.79
C ALA A 101 9.16 8.91 2.32
N LEU A 102 9.05 7.73 2.95
CA LEU A 102 9.08 7.60 4.41
C LEU A 102 10.43 8.06 4.99
N LEU A 103 11.52 7.78 4.28
CA LEU A 103 12.88 8.07 4.70
C LEU A 103 13.33 9.50 4.37
N ASN A 104 12.42 10.43 4.08
CA ASN A 104 12.78 11.82 3.84
C ASN A 104 13.24 12.50 5.16
N ILE A 105 14.53 12.41 5.47
CA ILE A 105 15.10 12.91 6.73
C ILE A 105 14.93 14.43 6.89
N VAL A 106 14.79 15.19 5.79
CA VAL A 106 14.56 16.64 5.86
C VAL A 106 13.26 16.94 6.61
N ASP A 107 12.22 16.14 6.40
CA ASP A 107 10.94 16.31 7.09
C ASP A 107 11.08 15.96 8.58
N VAL A 108 11.91 14.97 8.91
CA VAL A 108 12.16 14.52 10.29
C VAL A 108 13.00 15.55 11.07
N MET A 109 14.11 16.03 10.51
CA MET A 109 14.91 17.10 11.12
C MET A 109 14.17 18.45 11.15
N GLY A 110 13.24 18.67 10.23
CA GLY A 110 12.37 19.85 10.26
C GLY A 110 11.55 19.96 11.55
N ILE A 111 11.25 18.83 12.20
CA ILE A 111 10.52 18.79 13.46
C ILE A 111 11.36 19.42 14.58
N THR A 112 12.62 19.01 14.78
CA THR A 112 13.50 19.61 15.79
C THR A 112 13.82 21.06 15.51
N VAL A 113 14.12 21.41 14.26
CA VAL A 113 14.51 22.78 13.88
C VAL A 113 13.33 23.75 13.96
N GLY A 114 12.11 23.27 13.73
CA GLY A 114 10.86 24.04 13.80
C GLY A 114 10.18 24.06 15.17
N LEU A 115 10.80 23.49 16.22
CA LEU A 115 10.21 23.45 17.55
C LEU A 115 10.04 24.86 18.14
N ASP A 116 8.80 25.29 18.21
CA ASP A 116 8.36 26.42 19.03
C ASP A 116 7.59 25.91 20.25
N HIS A 117 7.65 26.67 21.35
CA HIS A 117 6.96 26.41 22.62
C HIS A 117 5.43 26.26 22.48
N GLN A 118 4.84 26.77 21.39
CA GLN A 118 3.41 26.61 21.09
C GLN A 118 3.08 25.28 20.41
N ASN A 119 4.06 24.64 19.75
CA ASN A 119 3.83 23.49 18.85
C ASN A 119 4.38 22.15 19.37
N ILE A 120 4.89 22.09 20.61
CA ILE A 120 5.44 20.86 21.21
C ILE A 120 4.51 19.65 21.07
N SER A 121 3.20 19.83 21.31
CA SER A 121 2.22 18.74 21.17
C SER A 121 2.04 18.29 19.72
N LEU A 122 2.12 19.23 18.77
CA LEU A 122 2.03 18.94 17.34
C LEU A 122 3.25 18.11 16.90
N SER A 123 4.46 18.54 17.26
CA SER A 123 5.71 17.85 16.96
C SER A 123 5.73 16.42 17.52
N LYS A 124 5.25 16.22 18.76
CA LYS A 124 5.08 14.86 19.32
C LYS A 124 4.12 14.00 18.51
N SER A 125 2.99 14.58 18.09
CA SER A 125 2.00 13.87 17.27
C SER A 125 2.56 13.49 15.90
N GLU A 126 3.32 14.37 15.26
CA GLU A 126 3.98 14.11 13.98
C GLU A 126 4.97 12.96 14.08
N ILE A 127 5.84 12.95 15.10
CA ILE A 127 6.77 11.84 15.36
C ILE A 127 6.01 10.52 15.54
N CYS A 128 4.95 10.51 16.36
CA CYS A 128 4.12 9.32 16.56
C CYS A 128 3.47 8.84 15.25
N GLN A 129 3.03 9.76 14.39
CA GLN A 129 2.45 9.43 13.09
C GLN A 129 3.50 8.81 12.16
N ILE A 130 4.73 9.36 12.11
CA ILE A 130 5.81 8.79 11.29
C ILE A 130 6.17 7.39 11.79
N LYS A 131 6.25 7.18 13.12
CA LYS A 131 6.43 5.83 13.69
C LYS A 131 5.34 4.86 13.27
N GLY A 132 4.07 5.29 13.26
CA GLY A 132 2.97 4.48 12.72
C GLY A 132 3.16 4.15 11.24
N ARG A 133 3.61 5.11 10.43
CA ARG A 133 3.90 4.92 9.00
C ARG A 133 5.05 3.97 8.74
N ILE A 134 6.04 3.87 9.64
CA ILE A 134 7.12 2.88 9.53
C ILE A 134 6.54 1.47 9.45
N TYR A 135 5.63 1.11 10.37
CA TYR A 135 5.01 -0.21 10.40
C TYR A 135 4.14 -0.47 9.16
N ALA A 136 3.33 0.51 8.76
CA ALA A 136 2.47 0.37 7.57
C ALA A 136 3.28 0.17 6.29
N THR A 137 4.38 0.91 6.15
CA THR A 137 5.27 0.84 4.98
C THR A 137 6.04 -0.48 4.96
N ASP A 138 6.52 -0.94 6.12
CA ASP A 138 7.18 -2.25 6.23
C ASP A 138 6.24 -3.41 5.89
N LEU A 139 4.97 -3.34 6.32
CA LEU A 139 3.95 -4.33 5.96
C LEU A 139 3.68 -4.34 4.44
N GLN A 140 3.56 -3.15 3.83
CA GLN A 140 3.41 -3.02 2.38
C GLN A 140 4.62 -3.65 1.66
N TYR A 141 5.84 -3.34 2.11
CA TYR A 141 7.06 -3.91 1.56
C TYR A 141 7.06 -5.43 1.64
N ARG A 142 6.79 -6.00 2.81
CA ARG A 142 6.78 -7.47 3.00
C ARG A 142 5.76 -8.16 2.11
N TYR A 143 4.60 -7.53 1.90
CA TYR A 143 3.57 -8.04 1.00
C TYR A 143 4.00 -7.98 -0.47
N VAL A 144 4.42 -6.82 -0.96
CA VAL A 144 4.77 -6.60 -2.38
C VAL A 144 6.02 -7.37 -2.80
N PHE A 145 7.02 -7.44 -1.92
CA PHE A 145 8.26 -8.17 -2.18
C PHE A 145 8.15 -9.66 -1.83
N GLU A 146 7.00 -10.09 -1.28
CA GLU A 146 6.76 -11.46 -0.85
C GLU A 146 7.88 -11.96 0.08
N VAL A 147 8.27 -11.11 1.04
CA VAL A 147 9.47 -11.32 1.88
C VAL A 147 9.39 -12.62 2.67
N ASP A 148 8.18 -12.96 3.14
CA ASP A 148 7.90 -14.15 3.97
C ASP A 148 7.54 -15.40 3.14
N VAL A 149 7.49 -15.28 1.82
CA VAL A 149 7.21 -16.40 0.93
C VAL A 149 8.51 -17.15 0.63
N GLN A 150 8.47 -18.48 0.69
CA GLN A 150 9.61 -19.33 0.32
C GLN A 150 9.81 -19.32 -1.20
N ARG A 151 10.51 -18.28 -1.69
CA ARG A 151 10.96 -18.17 -3.09
C ARG A 151 12.45 -17.84 -3.16
N GLN A 152 13.07 -18.14 -4.30
CA GLN A 152 14.46 -17.75 -4.54
C GLN A 152 14.53 -16.23 -4.74
N LYS A 153 15.07 -15.51 -3.75
CA LYS A 153 15.33 -14.06 -3.83
C LYS A 153 16.62 -13.79 -4.59
N THR A 154 16.64 -12.73 -5.41
CA THR A 154 17.87 -12.29 -6.09
C THR A 154 18.86 -11.70 -5.07
N ASN A 155 20.14 -11.62 -5.43
CA ASN A 155 21.13 -10.99 -4.55
C ASN A 155 20.80 -9.51 -4.30
N LEU A 156 20.28 -8.80 -5.31
CA LEU A 156 19.82 -7.43 -5.15
C LEU A 156 18.64 -7.31 -4.18
N GLU A 157 17.66 -8.23 -4.24
CA GLU A 157 16.54 -8.26 -3.30
C GLU A 157 17.03 -8.45 -1.85
N LYS A 158 18.02 -9.32 -1.62
CA LYS A 158 18.61 -9.53 -0.28
C LYS A 158 19.37 -8.30 0.22
N THR A 159 20.21 -7.70 -0.62
CA THR A 159 20.94 -6.48 -0.27
C THR A 159 20.00 -5.32 0.00
N TYR A 160 18.90 -5.21 -0.76
CA TYR A 160 17.85 -4.23 -0.50
C TYR A 160 17.18 -4.49 0.85
N GLU A 161 16.82 -5.74 1.16
CA GLU A 161 16.18 -6.11 2.42
C GLU A 161 17.04 -5.73 3.64
N GLU A 162 18.33 -6.05 3.59
CA GLU A 162 19.29 -5.67 4.65
C GLU A 162 19.40 -4.15 4.81
N CYS A 163 19.52 -3.43 3.69
CA CYS A 163 19.60 -1.98 3.70
C CYS A 163 18.30 -1.33 4.19
N TRP A 164 17.15 -1.87 3.80
CA TRP A 164 15.82 -1.43 4.22
C TRP A 164 15.64 -1.60 5.73
N ILE A 165 16.00 -2.75 6.28
CA ILE A 165 15.96 -3.02 7.72
C ILE A 165 16.84 -2.01 8.46
N LYS A 166 18.07 -1.78 8.00
CA LYS A 166 18.99 -0.81 8.61
C LYS A 166 18.41 0.61 8.57
N ALA A 167 17.91 1.05 7.42
CA ALA A 167 17.31 2.37 7.26
C ALA A 167 16.06 2.57 8.15
N ARG A 168 15.21 1.54 8.23
CA ARG A 168 14.00 1.56 9.06
C ARG A 168 14.31 1.67 10.55
N ILE A 169 15.27 0.86 11.03
CA ILE A 169 15.72 0.91 12.42
C ILE A 169 16.35 2.27 12.71
N GLY A 170 17.26 2.74 11.86
CA GLY A 170 17.90 4.05 12.03
C GLY A 170 16.92 5.22 12.04
N LEU A 171 15.85 5.18 11.22
CA LEU A 171 14.77 6.17 11.27
C LEU A 171 14.00 6.11 12.60
N SER A 172 13.68 4.90 13.08
CA SER A 172 13.01 4.75 14.37
C SER A 172 13.85 5.32 15.52
N ASP A 173 15.14 5.01 15.53
CA ASP A 173 16.08 5.48 16.55
C ASP A 173 16.23 7.01 16.50
N LEU A 174 16.31 7.60 15.30
CA LEU A 174 16.33 9.06 15.13
C LEU A 174 15.05 9.71 15.70
N LEU A 175 13.89 9.13 15.43
CA LEU A 175 12.60 9.61 15.96
C LEU A 175 12.52 9.49 17.49
N ASP A 176 13.18 8.48 18.08
CA ASP A 176 13.32 8.37 19.54
C ASP A 176 14.20 9.48 20.13
N GLN A 177 15.31 9.83 19.46
CA GLN A 177 16.16 10.96 19.87
C GLN A 177 15.40 12.30 19.79
N GLU A 178 14.69 12.52 18.68
CA GLU A 178 13.82 13.69 18.47
C GLU A 178 12.75 13.80 19.58
N LEU A 179 12.11 12.68 19.93
CA LEU A 179 11.10 12.68 21.00
C LEU A 179 11.71 13.01 22.37
N SER A 180 12.87 12.42 22.68
CA SER A 180 13.61 12.69 23.90
C SER A 180 14.01 14.17 24.01
N PHE A 181 14.45 14.76 22.89
CA PHE A 181 14.76 16.19 22.80
C PHE A 181 13.53 17.04 23.14
N ILE A 182 12.39 16.76 22.51
CA ILE A 182 11.13 17.48 22.76
C ILE A 182 10.72 17.35 24.23
N GLU A 183 10.88 16.16 24.81
CA GLU A 183 10.60 15.93 26.22
C GLU A 183 11.49 16.75 27.13
N ARG A 184 12.79 16.85 26.84
CA ARG A 184 13.71 17.68 27.62
C ARG A 184 13.37 19.16 27.56
N VAL A 185 13.02 19.67 26.38
CA VAL A 185 12.53 21.05 26.18
C VAL A 185 11.26 21.30 26.99
N ASN A 186 10.31 20.37 26.93
CA ASN A 186 9.05 20.47 27.67
C ASN A 186 9.26 20.41 29.19
N GLN A 187 10.16 19.54 29.67
CA GLN A 187 10.53 19.46 31.09
C GLN A 187 11.14 20.77 31.59
N ASN A 188 12.06 21.37 30.83
CA ASN A 188 12.66 22.66 31.21
C ASN A 188 11.61 23.76 31.37
N ARG A 189 10.60 23.80 30.50
CA ARG A 189 9.47 24.73 30.62
C ARG A 189 8.72 24.55 31.94
N TYR A 190 8.41 23.30 32.31
CA TYR A 190 7.76 23.01 33.59
C TYR A 190 8.64 23.36 34.78
N ASP A 191 9.95 23.07 34.72
CA ASP A 191 10.89 23.40 35.77
C ASP A 191 10.95 24.93 36.02
N ILE A 192 10.96 25.75 34.96
CA ILE A 192 10.90 27.22 35.05
C ILE A 192 9.57 27.66 35.71
N GLN A 193 8.44 27.14 35.25
CA GLN A 193 7.13 27.48 35.81
C GLN A 193 7.01 27.12 37.30
N ILE A 194 7.51 25.94 37.69
CA ILE A 194 7.52 25.50 39.09
C ILE A 194 8.45 26.42 39.91
N LYS A 195 9.59 26.82 39.36
CA LYS A 195 10.51 27.76 40.02
C LYS A 195 9.84 29.11 40.28
N GLU A 196 9.12 29.67 39.30
CA GLU A 196 8.36 30.92 39.46
C GLU A 196 7.29 30.80 40.55
N ASN A 197 6.51 29.72 40.55
CA ASN A 197 5.51 29.45 41.58
C ASN A 197 6.14 29.32 42.97
N ASN A 198 7.27 28.62 43.10
CA ASN A 198 8.00 28.46 44.36
C ASN A 198 8.61 29.78 44.84
N MET A 199 9.09 30.63 43.93
CA MET A 199 9.54 31.98 44.27
C MET A 199 8.40 32.85 44.80
N HIS A 200 7.22 32.78 44.16
CA HIS A 200 6.03 33.50 44.65
C HIS A 200 5.59 32.99 46.03
N ARG A 201 5.50 31.66 46.21
CA ARG A 201 5.19 31.04 47.51
C ARG A 201 6.18 31.47 48.60
N LYS A 202 7.48 31.47 48.29
CA LYS A 202 8.52 31.93 49.22
C LYS A 202 8.29 33.38 49.66
N ASN A 203 7.93 34.27 48.74
CA ASN A 203 7.68 35.68 49.05
C ASN A 203 6.48 35.84 49.99
N ILE A 204 5.38 35.10 49.74
CA ILE A 204 4.22 35.08 50.63
C ILE A 204 4.60 34.57 52.02
N LEU A 205 5.32 33.45 52.10
CA LEU A 205 5.77 32.89 53.38
C LEU A 205 6.66 33.86 54.16
N LEU A 206 7.53 34.60 53.45
CA LEU A 206 8.37 35.64 54.05
C LEU A 206 7.52 36.78 54.64
N GLU A 207 6.49 37.24 53.94
CA GLU A 207 5.57 38.27 54.44
C GLU A 207 4.77 37.79 55.65
N LEU A 208 4.21 36.58 55.60
CA LEU A 208 3.50 35.97 56.72
C LEU A 208 4.40 35.79 57.94
N SER A 209 5.66 35.39 57.74
CA SER A 209 6.63 35.24 58.83
C SER A 209 6.99 36.56 59.52
N LYS A 210 6.91 37.69 58.81
CA LYS A 210 7.14 39.04 59.35
C LYS A 210 5.93 39.52 60.15
N GLN A 211 4.72 39.12 59.75
CA GLN A 211 3.46 39.51 60.40
C GLN A 211 3.08 38.58 61.57
N ALA A 212 3.68 37.39 61.67
CA ALA A 212 3.38 36.42 62.71
C ALA A 212 3.85 36.90 64.11
N VAL A 213 2.87 37.14 65.00
CA VAL A 213 3.11 37.47 66.41
C VAL A 213 3.45 36.22 67.23
N ASP A 214 2.90 35.07 66.85
CA ASP A 214 3.15 33.77 67.49
C ASP A 214 4.50 33.16 67.05
N ILE A 215 5.32 32.81 68.04
CA ILE A 215 6.67 32.27 67.86
C ILE A 215 6.63 30.87 67.21
N GLU A 216 5.64 30.03 67.54
CA GLU A 216 5.55 28.69 66.95
C GLU A 216 5.15 28.76 65.47
N LYS A 217 4.13 29.55 65.12
CA LYS A 217 3.78 29.84 63.72
C LYS A 217 4.95 30.43 62.93
N ARG A 218 5.70 31.35 63.54
CA ARG A 218 6.88 31.93 62.89
C ARG A 218 7.97 30.88 62.61
N LYS A 219 8.21 29.95 63.54
CA LYS A 219 9.13 28.82 63.32
C LYS A 219 8.67 27.91 62.18
N LEU A 220 7.37 27.60 62.11
CA LEU A 220 6.80 26.79 61.02
C LEU A 220 7.03 27.46 59.65
N PHE A 221 6.73 28.76 59.52
CA PHE A 221 6.98 29.49 58.26
C PHE A 221 8.46 29.51 57.87
N LEU A 222 9.37 29.70 58.83
CA LEU A 222 10.81 29.67 58.55
C LEU A 222 11.29 28.30 58.09
N GLN A 223 10.71 27.22 58.63
CA GLN A 223 11.01 25.86 58.17
C GLN A 223 10.50 25.64 56.73
N GLU A 224 9.28 26.04 56.41
CA GLU A 224 8.76 25.95 55.03
C GLU A 224 9.59 26.78 54.03
N ILE A 225 10.04 27.98 54.42
CA ILE A 225 10.94 28.79 53.57
C ILE A 225 12.24 28.05 53.29
N LYS A 226 12.80 27.35 54.28
CA LYS A 226 14.01 26.52 54.10
C LYS A 226 13.76 25.40 53.11
N ASP A 227 12.62 24.72 53.20
CA ASP A 227 12.25 23.64 52.29
C ASP A 227 12.06 24.16 50.86
N VAL A 228 11.38 25.29 50.69
CA VAL A 228 11.21 25.95 49.38
C VAL A 228 12.56 26.38 48.80
N ASN A 229 13.51 26.88 49.61
CA ASN A 229 14.85 27.22 49.13
C ASN A 229 15.62 25.98 48.61
N MET A 230 15.54 24.85 49.31
CA MET A 230 16.16 23.61 48.83
C MET A 230 15.58 23.16 47.49
N GLU A 231 14.27 23.28 47.29
CA GLU A 231 13.62 22.99 46.00
C GLU A 231 14.04 23.98 44.90
N LEU A 232 14.15 25.27 45.21
CA LEU A 232 14.65 26.27 44.26
C LEU A 232 16.09 25.97 43.81
N GLU A 233 16.99 25.61 44.72
CA GLU A 233 18.37 25.22 44.39
C GLU A 233 18.42 23.96 43.50
N ARG A 234 17.52 23.00 43.72
CA ARG A 234 17.39 21.80 42.88
C ARG A 234 16.92 22.16 41.46
N LEU A 235 15.91 23.02 41.35
CA LEU A 235 15.40 23.50 40.07
C LEU A 235 16.45 24.31 39.30
N ASP A 236 17.21 25.15 39.98
CA ASP A 236 18.29 25.92 39.37
C ASP A 236 19.34 25.01 38.71
N LYS A 237 19.76 23.93 39.37
CA LYS A 237 20.70 22.97 38.79
C LYS A 237 20.14 22.32 37.52
N LYS A 238 18.86 21.95 37.51
CA LYS A 238 18.19 21.34 36.34
C LYS A 238 18.03 22.31 35.16
N ILE A 239 17.72 23.57 35.45
CA ILE A 239 17.57 24.62 34.42
C ILE A 239 18.94 24.99 33.86
N ILE A 240 19.99 25.02 34.69
CA ILE A 240 21.35 25.30 34.22
C ILE A 240 21.86 24.16 33.31
N SER A 241 21.58 22.90 33.64
CA SER A 241 22.03 21.76 32.81
C SER A 241 21.33 21.69 31.45
N TYR A 242 20.17 22.33 31.30
CA TYR A 242 19.35 22.28 30.09
C TYR A 242 20.10 22.65 28.81
N TYR A 243 20.89 23.71 28.81
CA TYR A 243 21.58 24.16 27.61
C TYR A 243 22.62 23.15 27.13
N ASP A 244 23.36 22.55 28.05
CA ASP A 244 24.34 21.50 27.76
C ASP A 244 23.65 20.20 27.29
N ASP A 245 22.53 19.82 27.92
CA ASP A 245 21.72 18.68 27.51
C ASP A 245 21.21 18.86 26.06
N VAL A 246 20.63 20.03 25.75
CA VAL A 246 20.09 20.36 24.43
C VAL A 246 21.17 20.39 23.36
N ASP A 247 22.35 20.96 23.65
CA ASP A 247 23.46 21.02 22.70
C ASP A 247 23.97 19.61 22.34
N LYS A 248 24.13 18.75 23.37
CA LYS A 248 24.50 17.34 23.19
C LYS A 248 23.47 16.57 22.38
N MET A 249 22.19 16.72 22.70
CA MET A 249 21.11 16.04 21.99
C MET A 249 21.00 16.51 20.54
N THR A 250 21.12 17.83 20.29
CA THR A 250 21.11 18.40 18.93
C THR A 250 22.26 17.86 18.09
N THR A 251 23.46 17.78 18.67
CA THR A 251 24.64 17.21 18.01
C THR A 251 24.42 15.73 17.70
N SER A 252 23.91 14.96 18.67
CA SER A 252 23.62 13.53 18.47
C SER A 252 22.59 13.31 17.36
N ILE A 253 21.49 14.06 17.34
CA ILE A 253 20.45 13.99 16.30
C ILE A 253 21.04 14.27 14.93
N LYS A 254 21.90 15.30 14.82
CA LYS A 254 22.57 15.65 13.57
C LYS A 254 23.49 14.52 13.08
N ASP A 255 24.27 13.94 13.97
CA ASP A 255 25.20 12.85 13.62
C ASP A 255 24.43 11.60 13.17
N PHE A 256 23.37 11.21 13.89
CA PHE A 256 22.49 10.11 13.51
C PHE A 256 21.83 10.35 12.15
N SER A 257 21.36 11.58 11.90
CA SER A 257 20.77 11.96 10.62
C SER A 257 21.77 11.82 9.46
N LEU A 258 23.02 12.23 9.65
CA LEU A 258 24.07 12.08 8.63
C LEU A 258 24.38 10.62 8.34
N GLU A 259 24.45 9.77 9.37
CA GLU A 259 24.64 8.32 9.19
C GLU A 259 23.46 7.70 8.44
N LEU A 260 22.23 8.02 8.85
CA LEU A 260 21.01 7.51 8.20
C LEU A 260 20.94 7.94 6.72
N ASN A 261 21.34 9.18 6.41
CA ASN A 261 21.36 9.70 5.04
C ASN A 261 22.29 8.89 4.13
N SER A 262 23.43 8.44 4.65
CA SER A 262 24.33 7.56 3.89
C SER A 262 23.66 6.22 3.54
N THR A 263 22.89 5.66 4.47
CA THR A 263 22.13 4.41 4.27
C THR A 263 21.00 4.61 3.26
N ILE A 264 20.29 5.74 3.32
CA ILE A 264 19.20 6.05 2.38
C ILE A 264 19.72 6.24 0.96
N LYS A 265 20.89 6.85 0.78
CA LYS A 265 21.51 6.96 -0.55
C LYS A 265 21.80 5.58 -1.14
N ALA A 266 22.37 4.67 -0.35
CA ALA A 266 22.58 3.30 -0.79
C ALA A 266 21.25 2.60 -1.14
N LEU A 267 20.21 2.79 -0.32
CA LEU A 267 18.89 2.23 -0.57
C LEU A 267 18.27 2.78 -1.86
N PHE A 268 18.45 4.08 -2.15
CA PHE A 268 18.00 4.71 -3.38
C PHE A 268 18.68 4.08 -4.61
N ASP A 269 20.00 3.94 -4.58
CA ASP A 269 20.76 3.35 -5.67
C ASP A 269 20.33 1.89 -5.93
N ILE A 270 20.16 1.10 -4.86
CA ILE A 270 19.67 -0.28 -4.97
C ILE A 270 18.23 -0.31 -5.51
N SER A 271 17.37 0.61 -5.08
CA SER A 271 15.99 0.73 -5.60
C SER A 271 15.98 0.90 -7.12
N LEU A 272 16.85 1.77 -7.65
CA LEU A 272 16.96 1.99 -9.10
C LEU A 272 17.45 0.73 -9.84
N LEU A 273 18.37 -0.03 -9.24
CA LEU A 273 18.84 -1.29 -9.81
C LEU A 273 17.74 -2.35 -9.82
N LEU A 274 16.96 -2.45 -8.74
CA LEU A 274 15.82 -3.37 -8.65
C LEU A 274 14.73 -3.06 -9.67
N ILE A 275 14.40 -1.78 -9.88
CA ILE A 275 13.44 -1.37 -10.91
C ILE A 275 13.90 -1.87 -12.29
N LYS A 276 15.18 -1.64 -12.63
CA LYS A 276 15.76 -2.12 -13.90
C LYS A 276 15.74 -3.63 -14.03
N GLU A 277 16.05 -4.36 -12.95
CA GLU A 277 16.00 -5.83 -12.92
C GLU A 277 14.58 -6.35 -13.19
N LYS A 278 13.57 -5.80 -12.51
CA LYS A 278 12.17 -6.19 -12.69
C LYS A 278 11.62 -5.81 -14.07
N GLU A 279 11.97 -4.63 -14.59
CA GLU A 279 11.60 -4.23 -15.95
C GLU A 279 12.22 -5.15 -17.01
N ALA A 280 13.47 -5.60 -16.82
CA ALA A 280 14.12 -6.54 -17.72
C ALA A 280 13.45 -7.92 -17.69
N GLN A 281 13.12 -8.44 -16.50
CA GLN A 281 12.35 -9.68 -16.34
C GLN A 281 11.01 -9.60 -17.09
N PHE A 282 10.29 -8.49 -16.93
CA PHE A 282 9.02 -8.26 -17.63
C PHE A 282 9.16 -8.20 -19.16
N LYS A 283 10.28 -7.67 -19.69
CA LYS A 283 10.56 -7.64 -21.14
C LYS A 283 10.91 -9.01 -21.71
N LEU A 284 11.50 -9.91 -20.92
CA LEU A 284 11.83 -11.27 -21.32
C LEU A 284 10.62 -12.21 -21.34
N GLU A 285 9.54 -11.86 -20.63
CA GLU A 285 8.27 -12.60 -20.60
C GLU A 285 7.32 -12.26 -21.77
N LYS A 286 7.70 -11.32 -22.66
CA LYS A 286 6.95 -10.96 -23.87
C LYS A 286 7.30 -11.83 -25.06
#